data_AF-A0A926CFX1-F1
#
_entry.id   AF-A0A926CFX1-F1
#
_cell.length_a   1.000
_cell.length_b   1.000
_cell.length_c   1.000
_cell.angle_alpha   90.00
_cell.angle_beta   90.00
_cell.angle_gamma   90.00
#
_symmetry.space_group_name_H-M   'P 1'
#
loop_
_entity.id
_entity.type
_entity.pdbx_description
1 polymer ?
#
loop_
_entity_poly.entity_id
_entity_poly.type
_entity_poly.pdbx_seq_one_letter_code
_entity_poly.pdbx_strand_id
1 'polypeptide(L)'
;MAFPQVRQETTLMCISNEVPGGLMSNAVWQGVPLATLIEAAGPQSGVVEVLLHAADGYTDTIPFAKALDRTTLLVYAMNGEPLPERHGYPARLLVPGLYGEKSVKWITHVELVDRDVQGFYERQGWGPNFTIRPRARIDQPAGNVVIAAGTASVPIKGVAFGGNRGVARVDVSLNDGQSWQPATLDDAPSLSAWVFWNYAWPSPEPGAYTIVARAVDGDGLEQTAAVQGTAPEGATGYHRITVQIKA
;
A
#
# COMPACT_ATOMS: atom_id res chain seq x y z
N MET A 1 -8.39 0.91 28.63
CA MET A 1 -9.30 0.20 27.70
C MET A 1 -9.41 -1.24 28.11
N ALA A 2 -10.60 -1.85 27.99
CA ALA A 2 -10.91 -3.20 28.50
C ALA A 2 -10.54 -4.35 27.54
N PHE A 3 -10.37 -4.08 26.25
CA PHE A 3 -10.00 -5.10 25.26
C PHE A 3 -8.49 -5.23 25.06
N PRO A 4 -7.97 -6.43 24.72
CA PRO A 4 -6.57 -6.63 24.35
C PRO A 4 -6.15 -5.71 23.20
N GLN A 5 -4.99 -5.08 23.33
CA GLN A 5 -4.47 -4.14 22.34
C GLN A 5 -3.30 -4.77 21.58
N VAL A 6 -3.16 -4.39 20.32
CA VAL A 6 -2.04 -4.79 19.47
C VAL A 6 -1.36 -3.56 18.87
N ARG A 7 -0.08 -3.72 18.53
CA ARG A 7 0.68 -2.76 17.72
C ARG A 7 1.03 -3.42 16.40
N GLN A 8 0.84 -2.71 15.29
CA GLN A 8 1.09 -3.22 13.95
C GLN A 8 1.66 -2.11 13.07
N GLU A 9 2.79 -2.37 12.42
CA GLU A 9 3.30 -1.47 11.38
C GLU A 9 2.61 -1.76 10.05
N THR A 10 2.02 -0.74 9.43
CA THR A 10 1.22 -0.89 8.22
C THR A 10 1.29 0.34 7.34
N THR A 11 1.45 0.09 6.05
CA THR A 11 1.40 1.10 4.99
C THR A 11 -0.03 1.27 4.50
N LEU A 12 -0.46 2.52 4.36
CA LEU A 12 -1.69 2.91 3.69
C LEU A 12 -1.36 3.52 2.32
N MET A 13 -2.11 3.12 1.30
CA MET A 13 -2.01 3.65 -0.05
C MET A 13 -3.39 4.02 -0.56
N CYS A 14 -3.55 5.22 -1.13
CA CYS A 14 -4.80 5.61 -1.76
C CYS A 14 -5.01 4.88 -3.09
N ILE A 15 -6.23 4.50 -3.43
CA ILE A 15 -6.57 3.94 -4.75
C ILE A 15 -6.24 4.91 -5.89
N SER A 16 -6.27 6.22 -5.62
CA SER A 16 -5.87 7.27 -6.56
C SER A 16 -4.34 7.50 -6.63
N ASN A 17 -3.52 6.64 -6.03
CA ASN A 17 -2.07 6.77 -6.10
C ASN A 17 -1.54 6.37 -7.49
N GLU A 18 -1.26 7.36 -8.33
CA GLU A 18 -0.62 7.19 -9.65
C GLU A 18 0.77 6.55 -9.56
N VAL A 19 1.39 6.23 -10.70
CA VAL A 19 2.79 5.74 -10.76
C VAL A 19 3.67 6.88 -11.28
N PRO A 20 4.66 7.39 -10.50
CA PRO A 20 5.12 6.90 -9.19
C PRO A 20 4.23 7.25 -7.99
N GLY A 21 3.45 8.34 -8.07
CA GLY A 21 2.54 8.79 -7.02
C GLY A 21 3.20 9.14 -5.67
N GLY A 22 2.45 9.85 -4.83
CA GLY A 22 2.88 10.27 -3.48
C GLY A 22 1.87 9.95 -2.39
N LEU A 23 0.76 9.29 -2.72
CA LEU A 23 -0.36 9.01 -1.81
C LEU A 23 -0.17 7.66 -1.09
N MET A 24 1.00 7.49 -0.49
CA MET A 24 1.37 6.30 0.29
C MET A 24 2.23 6.70 1.49
N SER A 25 1.93 6.14 2.66
CA SER A 25 2.71 6.36 3.89
C SER A 25 2.62 5.17 4.84
N ASN A 26 3.62 5.03 5.70
CA ASN A 26 3.74 3.95 6.67
C ASN A 26 3.76 4.48 8.10
N ALA A 27 3.18 3.72 9.03
CA ALA A 27 3.17 4.06 10.46
C ALA A 27 2.99 2.82 11.33
N VAL A 28 3.35 2.96 12.61
CA VAL A 28 3.02 2.00 13.67
C VAL A 28 1.67 2.36 14.26
N TRP A 29 0.69 1.50 14.11
CA TRP A 29 -0.66 1.69 14.59
C TRP A 29 -0.90 0.92 15.88
N GLN A 30 -1.69 1.48 16.79
CA GLN A 30 -2.11 0.81 18.02
C GLN A 30 -3.63 0.83 18.16
N GLY A 31 -4.20 -0.33 18.43
CA GLY A 31 -5.65 -0.55 18.39
C GLY A 31 -6.08 -1.89 18.95
N VAL A 32 -7.35 -2.21 18.71
CA VAL A 32 -8.00 -3.49 19.06
C VAL A 32 -8.37 -4.20 17.75
N PRO A 33 -8.12 -5.51 17.61
CA PRO A 33 -8.62 -6.26 16.46
C PRO A 33 -10.14 -6.12 16.34
N LEU A 34 -10.63 -5.78 15.15
CA LEU A 34 -12.06 -5.60 14.91
C LEU A 34 -12.84 -6.88 15.22
N ALA A 35 -12.25 -8.04 14.88
CA ALA A 35 -12.76 -9.36 15.24
C ALA A 35 -13.11 -9.48 16.73
N THR A 36 -12.27 -8.97 17.64
CA THR A 36 -12.52 -9.02 19.08
C THR A 36 -13.75 -8.20 19.49
N LEU A 37 -13.96 -7.04 18.85
CA LEU A 37 -15.12 -6.19 19.09
C LEU A 37 -16.40 -6.82 18.54
N ILE A 38 -16.31 -7.43 17.34
CA ILE A 38 -17.41 -8.15 16.72
C ILE A 38 -17.82 -9.36 17.58
N GLU A 39 -16.85 -10.18 18.01
CA GLU A 39 -17.09 -11.33 18.89
C GLU A 39 -17.81 -10.90 20.19
N ALA A 40 -17.37 -9.79 20.80
CA ALA A 40 -17.99 -9.25 22.01
C ALA A 40 -19.40 -8.70 21.79
N ALA A 41 -19.73 -8.24 20.58
CA ALA A 41 -21.07 -7.76 20.22
C ALA A 41 -22.06 -8.91 19.97
N GLY A 42 -21.60 -10.15 19.77
CA GLY A 42 -22.45 -11.32 19.53
C GLY A 42 -23.14 -11.26 18.17
N PRO A 43 -22.43 -11.49 17.05
CA PRO A 43 -22.99 -11.35 15.71
C PRO A 43 -24.06 -12.41 15.45
N GLN A 44 -25.10 -12.04 14.72
CA GLN A 44 -26.08 -13.01 14.20
C GLN A 44 -25.45 -13.88 13.12
N SER A 45 -26.04 -15.05 12.84
CA SER A 45 -25.63 -15.86 11.70
C SER A 45 -25.99 -15.19 10.38
N GLY A 46 -25.16 -15.38 9.34
CA GLY A 46 -25.47 -14.93 7.98
C GLY A 46 -24.97 -13.54 7.62
N VAL A 47 -24.12 -12.92 8.45
CA VAL A 47 -23.45 -11.66 8.10
C VAL A 47 -22.58 -11.85 6.85
N VAL A 48 -22.76 -10.96 5.87
CA VAL A 48 -22.06 -10.96 4.58
C VAL A 48 -21.05 -9.82 4.52
N GLU A 49 -21.49 -8.61 4.85
CA GLU A 49 -20.70 -7.37 4.78
C GLU A 49 -20.65 -6.65 6.13
N VAL A 50 -19.65 -5.81 6.31
CA VAL A 50 -19.55 -4.86 7.41
C VAL A 50 -19.62 -3.44 6.87
N LEU A 51 -20.70 -2.74 7.19
CA LEU A 51 -20.91 -1.34 6.83
C LEU A 51 -20.31 -0.41 7.88
N LEU A 52 -19.42 0.46 7.42
CA LEU A 52 -18.64 1.39 8.22
C LEU A 52 -19.19 2.80 8.04
N HIS A 53 -19.52 3.46 9.14
CA HIS A 53 -20.05 4.83 9.14
C HIS A 53 -19.08 5.79 9.82
N ALA A 54 -18.82 6.93 9.18
CA ALA A 54 -17.97 7.98 9.70
C ALA A 54 -18.76 9.22 10.14
N ALA A 55 -18.16 10.01 11.02
CA ALA A 55 -18.75 11.24 11.54
C ALA A 55 -19.02 12.31 10.47
N ASP A 56 -18.28 12.29 9.35
CA ASP A 56 -18.41 13.21 8.22
C ASP A 56 -19.43 12.73 7.17
N GLY A 57 -20.14 11.63 7.44
CA GLY A 57 -21.11 11.03 6.52
C GLY A 57 -20.48 10.09 5.48
N TYR A 58 -19.17 9.86 5.52
CA TYR A 58 -18.55 8.84 4.68
C TYR A 58 -18.99 7.44 5.09
N THR A 59 -19.26 6.59 4.09
CA THR A 59 -19.63 5.18 4.29
C THR A 59 -18.80 4.28 3.39
N ASP A 60 -18.33 3.17 3.93
CA ASP A 60 -17.66 2.13 3.14
C ASP A 60 -18.01 0.74 3.67
N THR A 61 -17.65 -0.28 2.91
CA THR A 61 -17.91 -1.68 3.25
C THR A 61 -16.64 -2.52 3.15
N ILE A 62 -16.54 -3.54 4.00
CA ILE A 62 -15.56 -4.60 3.87
C ILE A 62 -16.25 -5.95 4.07
N PRO A 63 -15.84 -7.01 3.35
CA PRO A 63 -16.39 -8.34 3.53
C PRO A 63 -16.27 -8.78 4.99
N PHE A 64 -17.26 -9.51 5.50
CA PHE A 64 -17.26 -9.96 6.90
C PHE A 64 -16.00 -10.79 7.24
N ALA A 65 -15.56 -11.64 6.31
CA ALA A 65 -14.31 -12.37 6.46
C ALA A 65 -13.09 -11.45 6.63
N LYS A 66 -13.05 -10.30 5.95
CA LYS A 66 -11.98 -9.31 6.11
C LYS A 66 -12.07 -8.56 7.43
N ALA A 67 -13.27 -8.30 7.93
CA ALA A 67 -13.48 -7.71 9.26
C ALA A 67 -13.00 -8.63 10.40
N LEU A 68 -13.05 -9.95 10.20
CA LEU A 68 -12.58 -10.95 11.16
C LEU A 68 -11.07 -11.24 11.08
N ASP A 69 -10.37 -10.72 10.07
CA ASP A 69 -8.91 -10.76 9.99
C ASP A 69 -8.30 -10.08 11.23
N ARG A 70 -7.38 -10.77 11.92
CA ARG A 70 -6.74 -10.25 13.14
C ARG A 70 -5.88 -9.01 12.89
N THR A 71 -5.53 -8.73 11.63
CA THR A 71 -4.80 -7.53 11.20
C THR A 71 -5.72 -6.35 10.86
N THR A 72 -7.04 -6.57 10.77
CA THR A 72 -8.04 -5.49 10.65
C THR A 72 -8.31 -4.91 12.04
N LEU A 73 -7.96 -3.64 12.24
CA LEU A 73 -7.93 -3.02 13.56
C LEU A 73 -8.84 -1.79 13.64
N LEU A 74 -9.51 -1.62 14.78
CA LEU A 74 -9.97 -0.31 15.24
C LEU A 74 -8.81 0.35 15.99
N VAL A 75 -8.22 1.39 15.42
CA VAL A 75 -7.01 2.05 15.96
C VAL A 75 -7.32 3.43 16.51
N TYR A 76 -6.57 3.84 17.53
CA TYR A 76 -6.71 5.12 18.23
C TYR A 76 -5.37 5.83 18.46
N ALA A 77 -4.25 5.19 18.12
CA ALA A 77 -2.92 5.78 18.18
C ALA A 77 -2.08 5.42 16.95
N MET A 78 -1.20 6.35 16.57
CA MET A 78 -0.31 6.30 15.41
C MET A 78 1.06 6.82 15.83
N ASN A 79 2.11 6.02 15.60
CA ASN A 79 3.50 6.31 15.96
C ASN A 79 3.70 6.66 17.45
N GLY A 80 2.99 5.95 18.33
CA GLY A 80 3.10 6.12 19.79
C GLY A 80 2.23 7.23 20.37
N GLU A 81 1.65 8.09 19.53
CA GLU A 81 0.81 9.22 19.94
C GLU A 81 -0.66 8.98 19.61
N PRO A 82 -1.61 9.68 20.27
CA PRO A 82 -3.01 9.70 19.83
C PRO A 82 -3.12 10.06 18.34
N LEU A 83 -4.13 9.52 17.65
CA LEU A 83 -4.36 9.86 16.25
C LEU A 83 -4.42 11.39 16.07
N PRO A 84 -3.67 11.96 15.11
CA PRO A 84 -3.93 13.34 14.69
C PRO A 84 -5.35 13.47 14.12
N GLU A 85 -5.99 14.63 14.30
CA GLU A 85 -7.37 14.87 13.83
C GLU A 85 -7.58 14.47 12.37
N ARG A 86 -6.69 14.93 11.48
CA ARG A 86 -6.71 14.62 10.04
C ARG A 86 -6.63 13.12 9.72
N HIS A 87 -6.10 12.32 10.64
CA HIS A 87 -5.91 10.88 10.53
C HIS A 87 -6.99 10.09 11.29
N GLY A 88 -8.08 10.73 11.73
CA GLY A 88 -9.25 10.03 12.22
C GLY A 88 -9.40 10.01 13.73
N TYR A 89 -8.87 10.98 14.47
CA TYR A 89 -9.13 11.08 15.92
C TYR A 89 -10.64 11.08 16.24
N PRO A 90 -11.12 10.35 17.26
CA PRO A 90 -10.35 9.53 18.20
C PRO A 90 -10.10 8.09 17.72
N ALA A 91 -10.79 7.64 16.67
CA ALA A 91 -10.67 6.28 16.16
C ALA A 91 -10.89 6.18 14.64
N ARG A 92 -10.15 5.28 14.02
CA ARG A 92 -10.32 4.88 12.61
C ARG A 92 -10.21 3.36 12.45
N LEU A 93 -10.67 2.86 11.32
CA LEU A 93 -10.33 1.52 10.86
C LEU A 93 -8.98 1.52 10.15
N LEU A 94 -8.27 0.41 10.29
CA LEU A 94 -7.09 0.01 9.54
C LEU A 94 -7.39 -1.35 8.89
N VAL A 95 -7.38 -1.42 7.57
CA VAL A 95 -7.74 -2.63 6.81
C VAL A 95 -6.58 -3.02 5.87
N PRO A 96 -5.57 -3.76 6.36
CA PRO A 96 -4.38 -4.09 5.57
C PRO A 96 -4.70 -4.87 4.29
N GLY A 97 -3.98 -4.58 3.21
CA GLY A 97 -4.14 -5.25 1.90
C GLY A 97 -5.14 -4.59 0.96
N LEU A 98 -6.05 -3.76 1.49
CA LEU A 98 -6.96 -2.93 0.69
C LEU A 98 -6.46 -1.48 0.61
N TYR A 99 -6.87 -0.76 -0.43
CA TYR A 99 -6.58 0.66 -0.56
C TYR A 99 -7.23 1.48 0.57
N GLY A 100 -6.69 2.68 0.80
CA GLY A 100 -6.87 3.45 2.02
C GLY A 100 -8.29 3.96 2.28
N GLU A 101 -9.14 4.02 1.27
CA GLU A 101 -10.56 4.35 1.37
C GLU A 101 -11.34 3.34 2.23
N LYS A 102 -10.96 2.05 2.19
CA LYS A 102 -11.52 1.02 3.07
C LYS A 102 -11.15 1.19 4.54
N SER A 103 -10.11 1.97 4.83
CA SER A 103 -9.68 2.29 6.19
C SER A 103 -10.38 3.55 6.70
N VAL A 104 -11.68 3.45 7.02
CA VAL A 104 -12.55 4.60 7.36
C VAL A 104 -12.05 5.38 8.58
N LYS A 105 -11.92 6.71 8.43
CA LYS A 105 -11.57 7.64 9.53
C LYS A 105 -12.80 8.09 10.30
N TRP A 106 -12.61 8.58 11.52
CA TRP A 106 -13.67 9.16 12.35
C TRP A 106 -14.86 8.20 12.51
N ILE A 107 -14.56 6.93 12.76
CA ILE A 107 -15.58 5.88 12.77
C ILE A 107 -16.55 6.09 13.93
N THR A 108 -17.84 6.06 13.64
CA THR A 108 -18.93 6.24 14.61
C THR A 108 -19.76 4.98 14.78
N HIS A 109 -19.91 4.18 13.73
CA HIS A 109 -20.70 2.95 13.77
C HIS A 109 -20.11 1.87 12.86
N VAL A 110 -20.15 0.63 13.36
CA VAL A 110 -19.79 -0.59 12.62
C VAL A 110 -21.04 -1.47 12.62
N GLU A 111 -21.63 -1.66 11.45
CA GLU A 111 -22.89 -2.36 11.26
C GLU A 111 -22.64 -3.68 10.52
N LEU A 112 -23.16 -4.78 11.06
CA LEU A 112 -23.07 -6.09 10.44
C LEU A 112 -24.34 -6.32 9.62
N VAL A 113 -24.20 -6.61 8.33
CA VAL A 113 -25.36 -6.76 7.42
C VAL A 113 -25.32 -8.10 6.69
N ASP A 114 -26.50 -8.65 6.41
CA ASP A 114 -26.75 -9.95 5.78
C ASP A 114 -26.91 -9.87 4.24
N ARG A 115 -26.57 -8.71 3.67
CA ARG A 115 -26.73 -8.41 2.25
C ARG A 115 -25.49 -7.71 1.72
N ASP A 116 -25.31 -7.77 0.41
CA ASP A 116 -24.32 -6.95 -0.27
C ASP A 116 -24.74 -5.47 -0.23
N VAL A 117 -23.82 -4.60 0.17
CA VAL A 117 -24.02 -3.16 0.25
C VAL A 117 -22.78 -2.50 -0.33
N GLN A 118 -23.00 -1.58 -1.27
CA GLN A 118 -21.89 -0.87 -1.88
C GLN A 118 -21.39 0.29 -1.03
N GLY A 119 -20.07 0.41 -0.90
CA GLY A 119 -19.39 1.57 -0.32
C GLY A 119 -19.47 2.84 -1.17
N PHE A 120 -18.99 3.97 -0.66
CA PHE A 120 -19.05 5.26 -1.38
C PHE A 120 -18.36 5.24 -2.75
N TYR A 121 -17.15 4.68 -2.84
CA TYR A 121 -16.39 4.58 -4.10
C TYR A 121 -16.96 3.52 -5.04
N GLU A 122 -17.48 2.41 -4.51
CA GLU A 122 -18.13 1.34 -5.31
C GLU A 122 -19.33 1.86 -6.08
N ARG A 123 -20.17 2.68 -5.43
CA ARG A 123 -21.32 3.34 -6.08
C ARG A 123 -20.91 4.28 -7.22
N GLN A 124 -19.64 4.66 -7.30
CA GLN A 124 -19.06 5.51 -8.35
C GLN A 124 -18.30 4.69 -9.41
N GLY A 125 -18.35 3.36 -9.35
CA GLY A 125 -17.73 2.47 -10.33
C GLY A 125 -16.26 2.12 -10.03
N TRP A 126 -15.76 2.40 -8.83
CA TRP A 126 -14.45 1.91 -8.39
C TRP A 126 -14.55 0.47 -7.88
N GLY A 127 -13.42 -0.24 -7.87
CA GLY A 127 -13.35 -1.64 -7.46
C GLY A 127 -13.50 -2.61 -8.65
N PRO A 128 -13.93 -3.86 -8.41
CA PRO A 128 -14.64 -4.33 -7.21
C PRO A 128 -13.73 -4.76 -6.05
N ASN A 129 -12.45 -5.05 -6.30
CA ASN A 129 -11.64 -5.77 -5.30
C ASN A 129 -10.93 -4.87 -4.28
N PHE A 130 -10.69 -3.59 -4.63
CA PHE A 130 -9.91 -2.61 -3.83
C PHE A 130 -8.57 -3.12 -3.30
N THR A 131 -8.05 -4.20 -3.87
CA THR A 131 -6.86 -4.87 -3.40
C THR A 131 -5.64 -4.14 -3.94
N ILE A 132 -4.71 -3.81 -3.06
CA ILE A 132 -3.45 -3.18 -3.44
C ILE A 132 -2.69 -4.12 -4.37
N ARG A 133 -2.32 -3.64 -5.56
CA ARG A 133 -1.43 -4.34 -6.50
C ARG A 133 0.05 -4.09 -6.14
N PRO A 134 0.93 -5.08 -6.32
CA PRO A 134 2.35 -4.91 -6.05
C PRO A 134 2.95 -3.80 -6.89
N ARG A 135 3.81 -2.99 -6.28
CA ARG A 135 4.50 -1.92 -6.98
C ARG A 135 5.85 -1.57 -6.38
N ALA A 136 6.78 -1.18 -7.24
CA ALA A 136 8.05 -0.55 -6.90
C ALA A 136 8.08 0.90 -7.41
N ARG A 137 8.57 1.81 -6.55
CA ARG A 137 8.85 3.21 -6.89
C ARG A 137 10.33 3.47 -6.71
N ILE A 138 10.99 3.97 -7.75
CA ILE A 138 12.35 4.51 -7.69
C ILE A 138 12.33 5.90 -7.02
N ASP A 139 13.12 6.10 -5.98
CA ASP A 139 13.29 7.37 -5.25
C ASP A 139 14.68 8.00 -5.46
N GLN A 140 15.67 7.17 -5.80
CA GLN A 140 17.01 7.60 -6.16
C GLN A 140 17.52 6.80 -7.37
N PRO A 141 18.20 7.44 -8.34
CA PRO A 141 18.37 8.88 -8.47
C PRO A 141 17.03 9.57 -8.74
N ALA A 142 16.99 10.90 -8.55
CA ALA A 142 15.89 11.69 -9.08
C ALA A 142 15.78 11.46 -10.60
N GLY A 143 14.57 11.43 -11.15
CA GLY A 143 14.41 11.29 -12.60
C GLY A 143 15.01 12.47 -13.36
N ASN A 144 15.41 12.24 -14.62
CA ASN A 144 16.01 13.24 -15.52
C ASN A 144 17.36 13.79 -15.03
N VAL A 145 18.19 12.96 -14.40
CA VAL A 145 19.52 13.38 -13.93
C VAL A 145 20.62 13.12 -14.96
N VAL A 146 21.66 13.94 -14.89
CA VAL A 146 22.92 13.74 -15.60
C VAL A 146 24.00 13.34 -14.59
N ILE A 147 24.64 12.20 -14.81
CA ILE A 147 25.70 11.65 -13.95
C ILE A 147 27.03 11.73 -14.70
N ALA A 148 28.11 12.03 -13.97
CA ALA A 148 29.44 12.17 -14.55
C ALA A 148 29.99 10.82 -15.06
N ALA A 149 30.73 10.86 -16.17
CA ALA A 149 31.51 9.74 -16.67
C ALA A 149 32.51 9.25 -15.60
N GLY A 150 32.83 7.97 -15.59
CA GLY A 150 33.76 7.38 -14.62
C GLY A 150 33.21 7.26 -13.19
N THR A 151 31.90 7.46 -13.00
CA THR A 151 31.23 7.15 -11.72
C THR A 151 31.35 5.65 -11.44
N ALA A 152 31.97 5.26 -10.33
CA ALA A 152 32.21 3.85 -10.02
C ALA A 152 30.90 3.06 -9.78
N SER A 153 29.89 3.69 -9.19
CA SER A 153 28.57 3.10 -9.03
C SER A 153 27.47 4.15 -8.86
N VAL A 154 26.29 3.90 -9.42
CA VAL A 154 25.08 4.72 -9.27
C VAL A 154 24.08 3.98 -8.38
N PRO A 155 23.71 4.54 -7.21
CA PRO A 155 22.69 3.93 -6.37
C PRO A 155 21.31 4.12 -6.97
N ILE A 156 20.61 3.02 -7.21
CA ILE A 156 19.19 3.00 -7.58
C ILE A 156 18.43 2.45 -6.37
N LYS A 157 17.58 3.27 -5.76
CA LYS A 157 16.90 2.94 -4.51
C LYS A 157 15.44 3.36 -4.56
N GLY A 158 14.64 2.77 -3.69
CA GLY A 158 13.25 3.16 -3.56
C GLY A 158 12.47 2.37 -2.54
N VAL A 159 11.15 2.42 -2.68
CA VAL A 159 10.20 1.65 -1.88
C VAL A 159 9.42 0.68 -2.75
N ALA A 160 9.04 -0.45 -2.19
CA ALA A 160 8.11 -1.39 -2.79
C ALA A 160 7.01 -1.77 -1.80
N PHE A 161 5.81 -2.06 -2.31
CA PHE A 161 4.67 -2.41 -1.47
C PHE A 161 3.76 -3.41 -2.18
N GLY A 162 3.36 -4.45 -1.45
CA GLY A 162 2.53 -5.57 -1.93
C GLY A 162 1.22 -5.74 -1.14
N GLY A 163 0.72 -4.67 -0.50
CA GLY A 163 -0.44 -4.78 0.39
C GLY A 163 -0.09 -5.50 1.68
N ASN A 164 -0.82 -6.56 2.04
CA ASN A 164 -0.57 -7.38 3.23
C ASN A 164 0.17 -8.69 2.94
N ARG A 165 0.65 -8.88 1.70
CA ARG A 165 1.35 -10.09 1.24
C ARG A 165 2.87 -9.94 1.29
N GLY A 166 3.38 -8.79 1.71
CA GLY A 166 4.80 -8.45 1.62
C GLY A 166 5.30 -8.32 0.17
N VAL A 167 6.61 -8.10 0.03
CA VAL A 167 7.30 -8.04 -1.26
C VAL A 167 8.36 -9.14 -1.27
N ALA A 168 8.25 -10.06 -2.22
CA ALA A 168 9.19 -11.18 -2.36
C ALA A 168 10.48 -10.75 -3.06
N ARG A 169 10.40 -9.89 -4.09
CA ARG A 169 11.57 -9.31 -4.75
C ARG A 169 11.23 -8.00 -5.47
N VAL A 170 12.28 -7.24 -5.75
CA VAL A 170 12.24 -6.12 -6.69
C VAL A 170 13.27 -6.39 -7.78
N ASP A 171 12.87 -6.24 -9.04
CA ASP A 171 13.76 -6.29 -10.19
C ASP A 171 13.92 -4.87 -10.77
N VAL A 172 15.15 -4.49 -11.11
CA VAL A 172 15.50 -3.23 -11.77
C VAL A 172 15.88 -3.53 -13.21
N SER A 173 15.47 -2.68 -14.15
CA SER A 173 15.93 -2.73 -15.54
C SER A 173 16.55 -1.39 -15.91
N LEU A 174 17.70 -1.43 -16.57
CA LEU A 174 18.42 -0.25 -17.08
C LEU A 174 18.11 0.05 -18.56
N ASN A 175 17.28 -0.78 -19.21
CA ASN A 175 16.97 -0.73 -20.63
C ASN A 175 15.46 -0.91 -20.89
N ASP A 176 14.66 -0.26 -20.06
CA ASP A 176 13.21 -0.22 -20.22
C ASP A 176 12.49 -1.58 -20.24
N GLY A 177 12.86 -2.45 -19.31
CA GLY A 177 12.23 -3.75 -19.11
C GLY A 177 12.68 -4.86 -20.06
N GLN A 178 13.69 -4.62 -20.91
CA GLN A 178 14.23 -5.65 -21.81
C GLN A 178 15.08 -6.68 -21.05
N SER A 179 15.86 -6.26 -20.06
CA SER A 179 16.58 -7.14 -19.14
C SER A 179 16.51 -6.63 -17.71
N TRP A 180 16.59 -7.55 -16.75
CA TRP A 180 16.32 -7.31 -15.34
C TRP A 180 17.49 -7.75 -14.47
N GLN A 181 17.73 -7.00 -13.40
CA GLN A 181 18.72 -7.27 -12.37
C GLN A 181 18.00 -7.29 -11.01
N PRO A 182 18.30 -8.28 -10.14
CA PRO A 182 17.68 -8.32 -8.82
C PRO A 182 18.19 -7.16 -7.96
N ALA A 183 17.28 -6.48 -7.27
CA ALA A 183 17.60 -5.55 -6.19
C ALA A 183 17.65 -6.28 -4.85
N THR A 184 18.38 -5.71 -3.90
CA THR A 184 18.39 -6.13 -2.50
C THR A 184 17.23 -5.46 -1.77
N LEU A 185 16.48 -6.23 -0.98
CA LEU A 185 15.47 -5.71 -0.06
C LEU A 185 16.08 -5.51 1.32
N ASP A 186 15.71 -4.43 2.00
CA ASP A 186 15.97 -4.26 3.43
C ASP A 186 14.96 -5.10 4.24
N ASP A 187 15.21 -5.27 5.54
CA ASP A 187 14.29 -6.00 6.42
C ASP A 187 12.95 -5.23 6.56
N ALA A 188 11.85 -5.89 6.22
CA ALA A 188 10.51 -5.34 6.41
C ALA A 188 10.00 -5.64 7.84
N PRO A 189 9.46 -4.65 8.57
CA PRO A 189 8.97 -4.84 9.93
C PRO A 189 7.66 -5.66 10.00
N SER A 190 6.92 -5.76 8.90
CA SER A 190 5.74 -6.62 8.75
C SER A 190 5.44 -6.87 7.27
N LEU A 191 4.61 -7.89 6.96
CA LEU A 191 4.08 -8.11 5.60
C LEU A 191 3.15 -7.00 5.11
N SER A 192 2.63 -6.16 6.02
CA SER A 192 1.71 -5.06 5.71
C SER A 192 2.41 -3.71 5.60
N ALA A 193 3.73 -3.67 5.77
CA ALA A 193 4.56 -2.49 5.57
C ALA A 193 5.18 -2.51 4.16
N TRP A 194 5.47 -1.33 3.64
CA TRP A 194 6.41 -1.21 2.53
C TRP A 194 7.79 -1.73 2.90
N VAL A 195 8.62 -1.97 1.90
CA VAL A 195 10.02 -2.32 2.08
C VAL A 195 10.89 -1.37 1.28
N PHE A 196 12.04 -0.99 1.84
CA PHE A 196 13.06 -0.28 1.09
C PHE A 196 13.86 -1.28 0.24
N TRP A 197 14.27 -0.86 -0.94
CA TRP A 197 15.09 -1.69 -1.82
C TRP A 197 16.22 -0.87 -2.44
N ASN A 198 17.29 -1.56 -2.81
CA ASN A 198 18.46 -0.94 -3.40
C ASN A 198 19.14 -1.84 -4.45
N TYR A 199 19.65 -1.21 -5.51
CA TYR A 199 20.50 -1.82 -6.52
C TYR A 199 21.65 -0.86 -6.81
N ALA A 200 22.88 -1.32 -6.65
CA ALA A 200 24.08 -0.56 -6.97
C ALA A 200 24.47 -0.85 -8.42
N TRP A 201 24.18 0.07 -9.34
CA TRP A 201 24.57 -0.06 -10.75
C TRP A 201 26.08 0.17 -10.89
N PRO A 202 26.89 -0.84 -11.22
CA PRO A 202 28.34 -0.67 -11.27
C PRO A 202 28.79 -0.10 -12.62
N SER A 203 29.76 0.82 -12.57
CA SER A 203 30.50 1.33 -13.74
C SER A 203 29.63 1.63 -14.97
N PRO A 204 28.65 2.53 -14.87
CA PRO A 204 27.85 2.97 -16.01
C PRO A 204 28.71 3.52 -17.15
N GLU A 205 28.50 2.99 -18.35
CA GLU A 205 29.08 3.54 -19.58
C GLU A 205 28.34 4.82 -20.01
N PRO A 206 29.01 5.74 -20.74
CA PRO A 206 28.35 6.89 -21.35
C PRO A 206 27.13 6.50 -22.20
N GLY A 207 25.99 7.16 -21.97
CA GLY A 207 24.75 6.82 -22.68
C GLY A 207 23.49 7.34 -22.00
N ALA A 208 22.37 7.24 -22.73
CA ALA A 208 21.04 7.52 -22.22
C ALA A 208 20.38 6.21 -21.78
N TYR A 209 19.89 6.18 -20.54
CA TYR A 209 19.28 5.00 -19.94
C TYR A 209 17.85 5.32 -19.53
N THR A 210 16.95 4.37 -19.78
CA THR A 210 15.67 4.33 -19.11
C THR A 210 15.74 3.26 -18.03
N ILE A 211 15.54 3.69 -16.80
CA ILE A 211 15.48 2.81 -15.65
C ILE A 211 14.01 2.61 -15.26
N VAL A 212 13.61 1.35 -15.10
CA VAL A 212 12.33 0.95 -14.54
C VAL A 212 12.54 -0.06 -13.41
N ALA A 213 11.60 -0.12 -12.47
CA ALA A 213 11.59 -1.12 -11.41
C ALA A 213 10.22 -1.80 -11.33
N ARG A 214 10.21 -3.08 -10.99
CA ARG A 214 9.00 -3.87 -10.74
C ARG A 214 9.10 -4.65 -9.44
N ALA A 215 7.98 -4.80 -8.75
CA ALA A 215 7.87 -5.65 -7.57
C ALA A 215 7.15 -6.96 -7.88
N VAL A 216 7.47 -8.01 -7.12
CA VAL A 216 6.67 -9.23 -6.99
C VAL A 216 6.28 -9.39 -5.53
N ASP A 217 4.99 -9.60 -5.23
CA ASP A 217 4.52 -9.81 -3.86
C ASP A 217 4.76 -11.24 -3.36
N GLY A 218 4.46 -11.49 -2.08
CA GLY A 218 4.64 -12.80 -1.46
C GLY A 218 3.79 -13.92 -2.04
N ASP A 219 2.71 -13.60 -2.76
CA ASP A 219 1.86 -14.58 -3.44
C ASP A 219 2.32 -14.83 -4.89
N GLY A 220 3.39 -14.15 -5.34
CA GLY A 220 3.97 -14.30 -6.66
C GLY A 220 3.33 -13.43 -7.73
N LEU A 221 2.42 -12.51 -7.38
CA LEU A 221 1.86 -11.56 -8.34
C LEU A 221 2.95 -10.55 -8.73
N GLU A 222 3.24 -10.46 -10.02
CA GLU A 222 4.22 -9.53 -10.58
C GLU A 222 3.54 -8.23 -11.03
N GLN A 223 4.19 -7.09 -10.74
CA GLN A 223 3.76 -5.79 -11.25
C GLN A 223 3.77 -5.79 -12.78
N THR A 224 2.66 -5.37 -13.39
CA THR A 224 2.51 -5.31 -14.84
C THR A 224 3.13 -4.05 -15.45
N ALA A 225 3.68 -4.18 -16.66
CA ALA A 225 4.14 -3.07 -17.49
C ALA A 225 2.96 -2.26 -18.10
N ALA A 226 1.77 -2.86 -18.17
CA ALA A 226 0.59 -2.23 -18.74
C ALA A 226 0.23 -0.97 -17.93
N VAL A 227 0.19 0.18 -18.59
CA VAL A 227 -0.18 1.45 -17.96
C VAL A 227 -1.70 1.56 -17.96
N GLN A 228 -2.25 1.82 -16.78
CA GLN A 228 -3.67 2.14 -16.61
C GLN A 228 -3.81 3.29 -15.60
N GLY A 229 -4.86 4.09 -15.76
CA GLY A 229 -5.20 5.16 -14.81
C GLY A 229 -5.63 4.62 -13.44
N THR A 230 -6.02 5.50 -12.53
CA THR A 230 -6.40 5.11 -11.17
C THR A 230 -7.74 4.38 -11.10
N ALA A 231 -8.73 4.79 -11.90
CA ALA A 231 -10.00 4.09 -11.97
C ALA A 231 -9.92 2.90 -12.94
N PRO A 232 -10.57 1.75 -12.63
CA PRO A 232 -11.38 1.51 -11.43
C PRO A 232 -10.61 0.87 -10.25
N GLU A 233 -9.43 0.28 -10.48
CA GLU A 233 -8.76 -0.62 -9.53
C GLU A 233 -7.33 -0.20 -9.13
N GLY A 234 -7.04 1.09 -9.17
CA GLY A 234 -5.72 1.66 -8.90
C GLY A 234 -4.80 1.65 -10.13
N ALA A 235 -3.82 2.54 -10.14
CA ALA A 235 -2.90 2.69 -11.27
C ALA A 235 -1.93 1.51 -11.41
N THR A 236 -1.56 1.18 -12.66
CA THR A 236 -0.55 0.17 -13.01
C THR A 236 0.52 0.74 -13.94
N GLY A 237 1.55 -0.05 -14.21
CA GLY A 237 2.72 0.33 -14.99
C GLY A 237 3.96 0.45 -14.10
N TYR A 238 5.12 0.58 -14.74
CA TYR A 238 6.39 0.75 -14.04
C TYR A 238 6.68 2.23 -13.75
N HIS A 239 7.27 2.51 -12.59
CA HIS A 239 7.90 3.82 -12.41
C HIS A 239 9.11 3.89 -13.33
N ARG A 240 9.08 4.85 -14.27
CA ARG A 240 10.13 5.09 -15.25
C ARG A 240 10.89 6.37 -14.92
N ILE A 241 12.20 6.28 -14.88
CA ILE A 241 13.08 7.45 -14.85
C ILE A 241 14.09 7.37 -16.00
N THR A 242 14.59 8.52 -16.44
CA THR A 242 15.70 8.59 -17.39
C THR A 242 16.95 9.12 -16.71
N VAL A 243 18.08 8.53 -17.04
CA VAL A 243 19.41 8.91 -16.54
C VAL A 243 20.35 9.05 -17.74
N GLN A 244 21.08 10.16 -17.79
CA GLN A 244 22.14 10.36 -18.76
C GLN A 244 23.50 10.20 -18.09
N ILE A 245 24.33 9.33 -18.61
CA ILE A 245 25.74 9.24 -18.24
C ILE A 245 26.52 10.10 -19.25
N LYS A 246 27.30 11.07 -18.76
CA LYS A 246 28.15 11.90 -19.61
C LYS A 246 29.19 11.03 -20.33
N ALA A 247 29.54 11.46 -21.54
CA ALA A 247 30.74 10.99 -22.24
C ALA A 247 32.01 11.59 -21.64
#